data_AF-A0A3S0TZL1-F1
#
_entry.id   AF-A0A3S0TZL1-F1
#
_cell.length_a   1.000
_cell.length_b   1.000
_cell.length_c   1.000
_cell.angle_alpha   90.00
_cell.angle_beta   90.00
_cell.angle_gamma   90.00
#
_symmetry.space_group_name_H-M   'P 1'
#
loop_
_entity.id
_entity.type
_entity.pdbx_description
1 polymer ?
#
loop_
_entity_poly.entity_id
_entity_poly.type
_entity_poly.pdbx_seq_one_letter_code
_entity_poly.pdbx_strand_id
1 'polypeptide(L)'
;MLVMNSDVMFNLLCISLFRDCYKQSDGAKLVMRHEILGEIALGEDGGEVHIPYYGSTVKINITSDEISFEEAVDVAASLVKCLEEFDTKAKLVAAQDLTDTYNDGWNEYDETQEDGTLKEVFNPKLTPSQFIQKLTLLAVNVTGNTFDFFYDDESMFWGHSVVVSSMDGVAFTDTFAQIMG
;
A
#
# COMPACT_ATOMS: atom_id res chain seq x y z
N MET A 1 44.48 29.44 -1.50
CA MET A 1 44.04 28.15 -0.94
C MET A 1 42.74 28.40 -0.19
N LEU A 2 41.62 28.11 -0.83
CA LEU A 2 40.30 28.01 -0.21
C LEU A 2 39.49 27.14 -1.16
N VAL A 3 39.37 25.87 -0.77
CA VAL A 3 38.61 24.83 -1.47
C VAL A 3 37.15 25.08 -1.11
N MET A 4 36.31 25.37 -2.10
CA MET A 4 34.86 25.37 -1.90
C MET A 4 34.35 23.96 -2.21
N ASN A 5 33.94 23.27 -1.16
CA ASN A 5 33.27 21.98 -1.23
C ASN A 5 31.90 22.15 -1.91
N SER A 6 31.70 21.36 -2.95
CA SER A 6 30.42 20.89 -3.44
C SER A 6 29.81 19.97 -2.38
N ASP A 7 28.72 20.39 -1.75
CA ASP A 7 27.61 19.57 -1.27
C ASP A 7 26.75 20.42 -0.33
N VAL A 8 25.43 20.17 -0.36
CA VAL A 8 24.36 20.93 0.30
C VAL A 8 23.89 22.16 -0.47
N MET A 9 23.01 21.91 -1.45
CA MET A 9 21.75 22.65 -1.64
C MET A 9 20.87 21.83 -2.61
N PHE A 10 20.60 20.59 -2.20
CA PHE A 10 19.49 19.78 -2.70
C PHE A 10 18.22 20.33 -2.04
N ASN A 11 17.72 21.49 -2.49
CA ASN A 11 16.35 21.93 -2.22
C ASN A 11 16.06 23.21 -3.00
N LEU A 12 14.84 23.26 -3.56
CA LEU A 12 14.30 24.30 -4.44
C LEU A 12 14.90 24.34 -5.85
N LEU A 13 14.37 23.51 -6.75
CA LEU A 13 13.92 23.96 -8.07
C LEU A 13 13.15 22.82 -8.75
N CYS A 14 11.85 22.99 -8.94
CA CYS A 14 11.05 22.58 -10.11
C CYS A 14 9.56 22.73 -9.77
N ILE A 15 9.14 23.99 -9.56
CA ILE A 15 7.72 24.34 -9.67
C ILE A 15 7.50 24.82 -11.10
N SER A 16 6.42 24.32 -11.68
CA SER A 16 5.94 24.48 -13.05
C SER A 16 6.65 23.59 -14.07
N LEU A 17 5.86 22.73 -14.75
CA LEU A 17 5.67 22.76 -16.20
C LEU A 17 4.58 21.73 -16.59
N PHE A 18 3.51 22.24 -17.23
CA PHE A 18 2.54 21.62 -18.15
C PHE A 18 1.91 20.25 -17.81
N ARG A 19 0.62 20.27 -17.43
CA ARG A 19 -0.31 19.11 -17.42
C ARG A 19 -1.25 19.21 -18.64
N ASP A 20 -1.02 18.40 -19.65
CA ASP A 20 -1.96 18.22 -20.77
C ASP A 20 -2.88 17.03 -20.50
N CYS A 21 -4.13 17.30 -20.11
CA CYS A 21 -5.19 16.30 -20.09
C CYS A 21 -5.75 16.13 -21.51
N TYR A 22 -5.38 15.05 -22.20
CA TYR A 22 -5.88 14.77 -23.55
C TYR A 22 -7.14 13.88 -23.49
N LYS A 23 -8.26 14.35 -24.05
CA LYS A 23 -9.45 13.51 -24.29
C LYS A 23 -9.30 12.84 -25.66
N GLN A 24 -9.20 11.51 -25.70
CA GLN A 24 -9.31 10.75 -26.94
C GLN A 24 -10.67 10.03 -26.96
N SER A 25 -11.54 10.40 -27.89
CA SER A 25 -12.89 9.87 -28.02
C SER A 25 -12.90 8.62 -28.89
N ASP A 26 -12.89 7.43 -28.27
CA ASP A 26 -13.64 6.23 -28.69
C ASP A 26 -13.37 5.11 -27.67
N GLY A 27 -14.26 4.89 -26.68
CA GLY A 27 -14.12 3.81 -25.69
C GLY A 27 -12.79 3.76 -24.91
N ALA A 28 -11.95 4.79 -25.00
CA ALA A 28 -10.61 4.83 -24.48
C ALA A 28 -10.63 5.19 -23.00
N LYS A 29 -9.92 4.41 -22.18
CA LYS A 29 -9.67 4.70 -20.77
C LYS A 29 -9.07 6.11 -20.69
N LEU A 30 -9.66 7.00 -19.91
CA LEU A 30 -9.11 8.33 -19.68
C LEU A 30 -7.80 8.16 -18.90
N VAL A 31 -6.73 8.84 -19.32
CA VAL A 31 -5.41 8.71 -18.69
C VAL A 31 -4.84 10.09 -18.38
N MET A 32 -4.26 10.22 -17.19
CA MET A 32 -3.46 11.36 -16.77
C MET A 32 -1.98 10.94 -16.69
N ARG A 33 -1.06 11.77 -17.19
CA ARG A 33 0.38 11.52 -17.06
C ARG A 33 0.93 12.25 -15.83
N HIS A 34 1.79 11.56 -15.10
CA HIS A 34 2.52 12.08 -13.95
C HIS A 34 3.98 11.66 -14.02
N GLU A 35 4.91 12.52 -13.60
CA GLU A 35 6.35 12.25 -13.69
C GLU A 35 6.81 11.03 -12.87
N ILE A 36 6.20 10.82 -11.71
CA ILE A 36 6.58 9.76 -10.77
C ILE A 36 5.68 8.53 -10.93
N LEU A 37 4.40 8.75 -11.17
CA LEU A 37 3.40 7.68 -11.22
C LEU A 37 3.23 7.14 -12.65
N GLY A 38 3.76 7.82 -13.67
CA GLY A 38 3.57 7.42 -15.05
C GLY A 38 2.13 7.65 -15.51
N GLU A 39 1.50 6.63 -16.08
CA GLU A 39 0.13 6.71 -16.59
C GLU A 39 -0.88 6.33 -15.50
N ILE A 40 -1.65 7.31 -15.05
CA ILE A 40 -2.75 7.15 -14.10
C ILE A 40 -4.01 6.93 -14.92
N ALA A 41 -4.60 5.75 -14.75
CA ALA A 41 -5.82 5.36 -15.41
C ALA A 41 -7.02 5.93 -14.64
N LEU A 42 -7.74 6.88 -15.23
CA LEU A 42 -8.85 7.57 -14.59
C LEU A 42 -10.16 6.78 -14.75
N GLY A 43 -10.89 6.67 -13.65
CA GLY A 43 -12.25 6.13 -13.55
C GLY A 43 -13.26 7.22 -13.19
N GLU A 44 -14.46 6.80 -12.78
CA GLU A 44 -15.52 7.72 -12.34
C GLU A 44 -15.14 8.45 -11.04
N ASP A 45 -14.55 7.72 -10.08
CA ASP A 45 -14.33 8.20 -8.72
C ASP A 45 -12.84 8.42 -8.36
N GLY A 46 -11.93 8.32 -9.33
CA GLY A 46 -10.50 8.47 -9.05
C GLY A 46 -9.57 7.95 -10.14
N GLY A 47 -8.37 7.56 -9.71
CA GLY A 47 -7.31 7.06 -10.58
C GLY A 47 -6.68 5.77 -10.05
N GLU A 48 -6.15 4.97 -10.96
CA GLU A 48 -5.41 3.76 -10.65
C GLU A 48 -4.05 3.78 -11.36
N VAL A 49 -3.00 3.38 -10.66
CA VAL A 49 -1.66 3.19 -11.21
C VAL A 49 -1.05 1.88 -10.73
N HIS A 50 -0.22 1.27 -11.57
CA HIS A 50 0.47 0.01 -11.29
C HIS A 50 1.96 0.28 -11.20
N ILE A 51 2.54 0.06 -10.02
CA ILE A 51 3.95 0.35 -9.72
C ILE A 51 4.72 -0.97 -9.61
N PRO A 52 5.78 -1.19 -10.41
CA PRO A 52 6.68 -2.32 -10.23
C PRO A 52 7.34 -2.29 -8.86
N TYR A 53 7.24 -3.38 -8.10
CA TYR A 53 7.77 -3.46 -6.73
C TYR A 53 8.22 -4.88 -6.40
N TYR A 54 9.51 -5.07 -6.09
CA TYR A 54 10.15 -6.37 -5.81
C TYR A 54 9.72 -7.56 -6.69
N GLY A 55 9.75 -7.38 -8.02
CA GLY A 55 9.40 -8.44 -8.96
C GLY A 55 7.89 -8.72 -9.07
N SER A 56 7.07 -7.93 -8.38
CA SER A 56 5.61 -7.92 -8.47
C SER A 56 5.12 -6.53 -8.92
N THR A 57 3.81 -6.32 -8.88
CA THR A 57 3.18 -5.03 -9.21
C THR A 57 2.23 -4.67 -8.09
N VAL A 58 2.43 -3.49 -7.50
CA VAL A 58 1.55 -2.92 -6.49
C VAL A 58 0.57 -1.98 -7.18
N LYS A 59 -0.72 -2.17 -6.90
CA LYS A 59 -1.77 -1.26 -7.38
C LYS A 59 -1.89 -0.08 -6.41
N ILE A 60 -1.82 1.15 -6.90
CA ILE A 60 -2.14 2.34 -6.14
C ILE A 60 -3.48 2.88 -6.65
N ASN A 61 -4.49 2.89 -5.79
CA ASN A 61 -5.75 3.57 -6.05
C ASN A 61 -5.69 4.96 -5.44
N ILE A 62 -6.16 5.96 -6.16
CA ILE A 62 -6.13 7.36 -5.75
C ILE A 62 -7.54 7.89 -5.83
N THR A 63 -8.06 8.38 -4.72
CA THR A 63 -9.36 9.04 -4.63
C THR A 63 -9.18 10.37 -3.90
N SER A 64 -9.96 11.37 -4.31
CA SER A 64 -10.01 12.64 -3.60
C SER A 64 -10.93 12.52 -2.39
N ASP A 65 -10.47 13.00 -1.24
CA ASP A 65 -11.30 13.21 -0.06
C ASP A 65 -10.80 14.45 0.69
N GLU A 66 -11.68 15.42 0.94
CA GLU A 66 -11.39 16.75 1.51
C GLU A 66 -10.34 17.62 0.76
N ILE A 67 -9.61 17.05 -0.20
CA ILE A 67 -8.63 17.72 -1.07
C ILE A 67 -8.95 17.46 -2.54
N SER A 68 -8.35 18.23 -3.45
CA SER A 68 -8.51 17.99 -4.89
C SER A 68 -7.86 16.66 -5.32
N PHE A 69 -8.33 16.10 -6.44
CA PHE A 69 -7.74 14.89 -7.00
C PHE A 69 -6.27 15.10 -7.37
N GLU A 70 -5.91 16.27 -7.88
CA GLU A 70 -4.53 16.66 -8.16
C GLU A 70 -3.64 16.65 -6.91
N GLU A 71 -4.15 17.11 -5.77
CA GLU A 71 -3.44 17.05 -4.50
C GLU A 71 -3.30 15.60 -4.01
N ALA A 72 -4.35 14.78 -4.13
CA ALA A 72 -4.28 13.35 -3.81
C ALA A 72 -3.26 12.60 -4.69
N VAL A 73 -3.10 12.99 -5.96
CA VAL A 73 -2.06 12.48 -6.86
C VAL A 73 -0.66 12.85 -6.36
N ASP A 74 -0.47 14.09 -5.89
CA ASP A 74 0.83 14.53 -5.35
C ASP A 74 1.17 13.82 -4.03
N VAL A 75 0.16 13.53 -3.20
CA VAL A 75 0.28 12.69 -2.00
C VAL A 75 0.66 11.26 -2.37
N ALA A 76 -0.04 10.65 -3.33
CA ALA A 76 0.29 9.30 -3.82
C ALA A 76 1.70 9.22 -4.41
N ALA A 77 2.14 10.26 -5.12
CA ALA A 77 3.50 10.36 -5.64
C ALA A 77 4.55 10.45 -4.52
N SER A 78 4.23 11.14 -3.43
CA SER A 78 5.09 11.22 -2.24
C SER A 78 5.20 9.86 -1.53
N LEU A 79 4.09 9.12 -1.44
CA LEU A 79 4.09 7.73 -0.96
C LEU A 79 4.94 6.83 -1.84
N VAL A 80 4.74 6.84 -3.17
CA VAL A 80 5.47 5.97 -4.10
C VAL A 80 6.99 6.23 -4.07
N LYS A 81 7.43 7.49 -3.91
CA LYS A 81 8.85 7.83 -3.73
C LYS A 81 9.50 7.14 -2.53
N CYS A 82 8.73 6.86 -1.49
CA CYS A 82 9.20 6.24 -0.24
C CYS A 82 8.49 4.91 0.03
N LEU A 83 8.03 4.21 -1.01
CA LEU A 83 7.15 3.03 -0.85
C LEU A 83 7.77 1.94 0.01
N GLU A 84 9.08 1.70 -0.13
CA GLU A 84 9.81 0.72 0.68
C GLU A 84 9.84 1.06 2.18
N GLU A 85 9.99 2.34 2.50
CA GLU A 85 9.96 2.80 3.89
C GLU A 85 8.56 2.64 4.48
N PHE A 86 7.52 3.05 3.75
CA PHE A 86 6.14 2.90 4.20
C PHE A 86 5.72 1.43 4.31
N ASP A 87 6.07 0.57 3.35
CA ASP A 87 5.80 -0.87 3.43
C ASP A 87 6.45 -1.48 4.68
N THR A 88 7.71 -1.11 4.94
CA THR A 88 8.43 -1.57 6.15
C THR A 88 7.71 -1.13 7.43
N LYS A 89 7.30 0.13 7.53
CA LYS A 89 6.57 0.64 8.70
C LYS A 89 5.20 -0.02 8.84
N ALA A 90 4.45 -0.16 7.75
CA ALA A 90 3.13 -0.79 7.76
C ALA A 90 3.22 -2.26 8.21
N LYS A 91 4.20 -3.03 7.70
CA LYS A 91 4.45 -4.40 8.16
C LYS A 91 4.78 -4.49 9.65
N LEU A 92 5.52 -3.53 10.19
CA LEU A 92 5.80 -3.46 11.64
C LEU A 92 4.52 -3.23 12.44
N VAL A 93 3.64 -2.33 11.99
CA VAL A 93 2.32 -2.10 12.61
C VAL A 93 1.47 -3.37 12.55
N ALA A 94 1.38 -4.01 11.38
CA ALA A 94 0.64 -5.27 11.22
C ALA A 94 1.13 -6.37 12.17
N ALA A 95 2.45 -6.54 12.29
CA ALA A 95 3.01 -7.53 13.19
C ALA A 95 2.77 -7.18 14.67
N GLN A 96 2.81 -5.90 15.02
CA GLN A 96 2.52 -5.44 16.38
C GLN A 96 1.05 -5.72 16.77
N ASP A 97 0.11 -5.45 15.87
CA ASP A 97 -1.32 -5.52 16.17
C ASP A 97 -1.91 -6.93 15.98
N LEU A 98 -1.37 -7.72 15.05
CA LEU A 98 -2.03 -8.95 14.58
C LEU A 98 -1.25 -10.26 14.83
N THR A 99 0.01 -10.22 15.28
CA THR A 99 0.77 -11.47 15.54
C THR A 99 0.12 -12.29 16.64
N ASP A 100 -0.27 -11.65 17.75
CA ASP A 100 -0.93 -12.34 18.86
C ASP A 100 -2.33 -12.81 18.46
N THR A 101 -3.08 -11.98 17.73
CA THR A 101 -4.36 -12.37 17.12
C THR A 101 -4.21 -13.64 16.29
N TYR A 102 -3.20 -13.73 15.44
CA TYR A 102 -2.94 -14.95 14.67
C TYR A 102 -2.66 -16.16 15.56
N ASN A 103 -1.77 -15.99 16.55
CA ASN A 103 -1.32 -17.04 17.46
C ASN A 103 -2.37 -17.54 18.46
N ASP A 104 -3.47 -16.80 18.62
CA ASP A 104 -4.52 -17.07 19.62
C ASP A 104 -5.83 -17.55 18.98
N GLY A 105 -5.78 -18.05 17.74
CA GLY A 105 -6.89 -18.81 17.16
C GLY A 105 -6.94 -18.88 15.64
N TRP A 106 -6.33 -17.95 14.91
CA TRP A 106 -6.32 -18.02 13.44
C TRP A 106 -5.32 -19.03 12.88
N ASN A 107 -4.36 -19.44 13.69
CA ASN A 107 -3.45 -20.54 13.35
C ASN A 107 -4.10 -21.93 13.47
N GLU A 108 -5.39 -22.04 13.81
CA GLU A 108 -6.06 -23.31 14.11
C GLU A 108 -7.33 -23.48 13.28
N TYR A 109 -7.47 -24.56 12.50
CA TYR A 109 -8.67 -24.77 11.68
C TYR A 109 -9.03 -26.25 11.53
N ASP A 110 -10.30 -26.52 11.22
CA ASP A 110 -10.78 -27.86 10.94
C ASP A 110 -10.68 -28.18 9.44
N GLU A 111 -9.91 -29.21 9.11
CA GLU A 111 -9.80 -29.75 7.75
C GLU A 111 -10.81 -30.91 7.57
N THR A 112 -11.72 -30.77 6.60
CA THR A 112 -12.65 -31.86 6.24
C THR A 112 -11.90 -32.95 5.47
N GLN A 113 -11.94 -34.17 6.01
CA GLN A 113 -11.33 -35.36 5.41
C GLN A 113 -12.26 -35.98 4.36
N GLU A 114 -11.73 -36.90 3.53
CA GLU A 114 -12.51 -37.58 2.47
C GLU A 114 -13.72 -38.37 2.99
N ASP A 115 -13.64 -38.87 4.23
CA ASP A 115 -14.72 -39.61 4.88
C ASP A 115 -15.75 -38.71 5.59
N GLY A 116 -15.60 -37.39 5.48
CA GLY A 116 -16.47 -36.39 6.09
C GLY A 116 -16.19 -36.11 7.56
N THR A 117 -15.12 -36.69 8.13
CA THR A 117 -14.66 -36.32 9.48
C THR A 117 -13.88 -35.00 9.46
N LEU A 118 -13.81 -34.33 10.62
CA LEU A 118 -13.00 -33.14 10.81
C LEU A 118 -11.69 -33.50 11.50
N LYS A 119 -10.61 -32.89 11.03
CA LYS A 119 -9.29 -32.97 11.65
C LYS A 119 -8.85 -31.56 12.02
N GLU A 120 -8.61 -31.35 13.31
CA GLU A 120 -8.00 -30.11 13.79
C GLU A 120 -6.56 -30.00 13.27
N VAL A 121 -6.27 -28.87 12.65
CA VAL A 121 -4.94 -28.49 12.15
C VAL A 121 -4.46 -27.28 12.91
N PHE A 122 -3.23 -27.37 13.41
CA PHE A 122 -2.56 -26.30 14.15
C PHE A 122 -1.32 -25.87 13.36
N ASN A 123 -1.38 -24.71 12.74
CA ASN A 123 -0.21 -24.06 12.17
C ASN A 123 0.71 -23.56 13.30
N PRO A 124 2.04 -23.54 13.09
CA PRO A 124 2.97 -23.02 14.08
C PRO A 124 2.67 -21.57 14.44
N LYS A 125 2.88 -21.22 15.71
CA LYS A 125 2.90 -19.83 16.15
C LYS A 125 4.04 -19.07 15.46
N LEU A 126 3.78 -17.81 15.15
CA LEU A 126 4.73 -16.93 14.49
C LEU A 126 5.31 -15.92 15.47
N THR A 127 6.60 -15.65 15.32
CA THR A 127 7.21 -14.43 15.86
C THR A 127 6.84 -13.23 14.97
N PRO A 128 6.91 -11.98 15.48
CA PRO A 128 6.63 -10.79 14.66
C PRO A 128 7.47 -10.74 13.37
N SER A 129 8.74 -11.12 13.43
CA SER A 129 9.61 -11.15 12.24
C SER A 129 9.19 -12.21 11.20
N GLN A 130 8.61 -13.33 11.62
CA GLN A 130 8.07 -14.34 10.70
C GLN A 130 6.73 -13.90 10.12
N PHE A 131 5.89 -13.24 10.92
CA PHE A 131 4.64 -12.64 10.45
C PHE A 131 4.91 -11.64 9.31
N ILE A 132 5.87 -10.72 9.51
CA ILE A 132 6.29 -9.75 8.49
C ILE A 132 6.72 -10.41 7.18
N GLN A 133 7.44 -11.54 7.26
CA GLN A 133 7.94 -12.24 6.08
C GLN A 133 6.82 -12.85 5.22
N LYS A 134 5.64 -13.07 5.79
CA LYS A 134 4.47 -13.58 5.08
C LYS A 134 3.66 -12.48 4.40
N LEU A 135 3.96 -11.21 4.67
CA LEU A 135 3.22 -10.08 4.10
C LEU A 135 3.83 -9.63 2.77
N THR A 136 3.04 -9.76 1.70
CA THR A 136 3.37 -9.21 0.37
C THR A 136 2.43 -8.07 0.04
N LEU A 137 2.96 -6.87 -0.20
CA LEU A 137 2.14 -5.70 -0.52
C LEU A 137 1.46 -5.90 -1.88
N LEU A 138 0.13 -5.80 -1.90
CA LEU A 138 -0.68 -5.95 -3.11
C LEU A 138 -1.17 -4.60 -3.63
N ALA A 139 -1.64 -3.75 -2.71
CA ALA A 139 -2.22 -2.47 -3.07
C ALA A 139 -2.04 -1.44 -1.97
N VAL A 140 -2.06 -0.17 -2.38
CA VAL A 140 -2.23 0.97 -1.48
C VAL A 140 -3.40 1.80 -1.97
N ASN A 141 -4.37 2.08 -1.10
CA ASN A 141 -5.36 3.11 -1.39
C ASN A 141 -4.88 4.42 -0.78
N VAL A 142 -4.93 5.49 -1.58
CA VAL A 142 -4.69 6.86 -1.17
C VAL A 142 -6.02 7.60 -1.27
N THR A 143 -6.63 7.88 -0.12
CA THR A 143 -7.92 8.59 -0.04
C THR A 143 -7.70 9.94 0.60
N GLY A 144 -7.62 10.98 -0.24
CA GLY A 144 -7.17 12.30 0.18
C GLY A 144 -5.75 12.23 0.77
N ASN A 145 -5.67 12.37 2.10
CA ASN A 145 -4.40 12.28 2.85
C ASN A 145 -4.24 10.98 3.64
N THR A 146 -5.14 10.00 3.52
CA THR A 146 -5.07 8.73 4.26
C THR A 146 -4.55 7.60 3.38
N PHE A 147 -3.93 6.60 4.00
CA PHE A 147 -3.39 5.43 3.31
C PHE A 147 -3.96 4.14 3.87
N ASP A 148 -4.29 3.19 3.00
CA ASP A 148 -4.59 1.80 3.38
C ASP A 148 -3.68 0.85 2.59
N PHE A 149 -2.85 0.08 3.28
CA PHE A 149 -1.94 -0.91 2.71
C PHE A 149 -2.58 -2.29 2.80
N PHE A 150 -2.76 -2.94 1.65
CA PHE A 150 -3.37 -4.26 1.54
C PHE A 150 -2.30 -5.31 1.28
N TYR A 151 -2.33 -6.38 2.06
CA TYR A 151 -1.34 -7.45 2.00
C TYR A 151 -1.98 -8.80 1.63
N ASP A 152 -1.27 -9.55 0.80
CA ASP A 152 -1.34 -11.00 0.80
C ASP A 152 -0.61 -11.48 2.06
N ASP A 153 -1.27 -12.32 2.84
CA ASP A 153 -0.82 -12.84 4.13
C ASP A 153 -0.48 -14.34 4.07
N GLU A 154 -0.39 -14.92 2.87
CA GLU A 154 -0.24 -16.37 2.65
C GLU A 154 -1.33 -17.21 3.35
N SER A 155 -2.56 -16.70 3.39
CA SER A 155 -3.71 -17.35 4.03
C SER A 155 -3.60 -17.51 5.55
N MET A 156 -2.83 -16.65 6.23
CA MET A 156 -2.79 -16.61 7.70
C MET A 156 -4.18 -16.38 8.31
N PHE A 157 -5.03 -15.59 7.65
CA PHE A 157 -6.38 -15.24 8.12
C PHE A 157 -7.48 -15.80 7.21
N TRP A 158 -7.33 -17.04 6.72
CA TRP A 158 -8.39 -17.81 6.04
C TRP A 158 -9.11 -17.07 4.90
N GLY A 159 -8.36 -16.29 4.13
CA GLY A 159 -8.87 -15.54 2.97
C GLY A 159 -9.30 -14.10 3.29
N HIS A 160 -9.25 -13.68 4.55
CA HIS A 160 -9.26 -12.26 4.88
C HIS A 160 -7.90 -11.63 4.55
N SER A 161 -7.91 -10.34 4.23
CA SER A 161 -6.71 -9.55 3.96
C SER A 161 -6.25 -8.81 5.21
N VAL A 162 -4.94 -8.71 5.39
CA VAL A 162 -4.34 -7.78 6.36
C VAL A 162 -4.35 -6.38 5.74
N VAL A 163 -4.93 -5.42 6.44
CA VAL A 163 -4.98 -4.01 6.05
C VAL A 163 -4.34 -3.16 7.13
N VAL A 164 -3.42 -2.29 6.74
CA VAL A 164 -2.81 -1.30 7.63
C VAL A 164 -3.24 0.08 7.18
N SER A 165 -3.88 0.83 8.07
CA SER A 165 -4.37 2.17 7.78
C SER A 165 -3.48 3.23 8.43
N SER A 166 -3.30 4.35 7.75
CA SER A 166 -2.71 5.59 8.28
C SER A 166 -3.69 6.73 8.09
N MET A 167 -4.13 7.31 9.21
CA MET A 167 -5.12 8.39 9.24
C MET A 167 -4.49 9.77 9.00
N ASP A 168 -3.17 9.87 9.12
CA ASP A 168 -2.37 11.08 8.94
C ASP A 168 -1.38 10.99 7.75
N GLY A 169 -1.56 9.98 6.90
CA GLY A 169 -0.86 9.82 5.63
C GLY A 169 0.65 9.73 5.75
N VAL A 170 1.33 10.70 5.13
CA VAL A 170 2.80 10.73 5.04
C VAL A 170 3.45 10.85 6.43
N ALA A 171 2.76 11.42 7.42
CA ALA A 171 3.26 11.48 8.79
C ALA A 171 3.37 10.09 9.42
N PHE A 172 2.42 9.20 9.10
CA PHE A 172 2.41 7.79 9.49
C PHE A 172 2.58 7.59 11.00
N THR A 173 1.86 8.39 11.80
CA THR A 173 1.90 8.32 13.27
C THR A 173 0.59 7.87 13.89
N ASP A 174 -0.53 8.04 13.18
CA ASP A 174 -1.84 7.52 13.55
C ASP A 174 -2.15 6.31 12.66
N THR A 175 -1.76 5.13 13.14
CA THR A 175 -1.80 3.88 12.36
C THR A 175 -2.33 2.73 13.18
N PHE A 176 -2.98 1.79 12.49
CA PHE A 176 -3.45 0.54 13.06
C PHE A 176 -3.58 -0.51 11.96
N ALA A 177 -3.54 -1.78 12.34
CA ALA A 177 -3.83 -2.89 11.44
C ALA A 177 -5.13 -3.60 11.82
N GLN A 178 -5.81 -4.13 10.80
CA GLN A 178 -7.02 -4.92 10.96
C GLN A 178 -7.11 -6.02 9.90
N ILE A 179 -7.98 -6.99 10.17
CA ILE A 179 -8.32 -8.07 9.25
C ILE A 179 -9.61 -7.66 8.52
N MET A 180 -9.61 -7.71 7.19
CA MET A 180 -10.72 -7.29 6.34
C MET A 180 -11.11 -8.41 5.37
N GLY A 181 -12.40 -8.77 5.31
CA GLY A 181 -12.95 -9.72 4.35
C GLY A 181 -14.32 -10.24 4.77
#